data_AF-A0A916N467-F1
#
_entry.id   AF-A0A916N467-F1
#
_cell.length_a   1.000
_cell.length_b   1.000
_cell.length_c   1.000
_cell.angle_alpha   90.00
_cell.angle_beta   90.00
_cell.angle_gamma   90.00
#
_symmetry.space_group_name_H-M   'P 1'
#
loop_
_entity.id
_entity.type
_entity.pdbx_description
1 polymer ?
#
loop_
_entity_poly.entity_id
_entity_poly.type
_entity_poly.pdbx_seq_one_letter_code
_entity_poly.pdbx_strand_id
1 'polypeptide(L)' 'MNTENKKVCLNCERTDEVIPLLQLTFKGETKLICPQCLPTLIHKTHLLADKLPGADLTPTADH' A
#
# COMPACT_ATOMS: atom_id res chain seq x y z
N MET A 1 0.48 18.74 19.05
CA MET A 1 -0.31 17.54 18.68
C MET A 1 0.64 16.40 18.43
N ASN A 2 0.54 15.31 19.18
CA ASN A 2 1.31 14.10 18.94
C ASN A 2 0.64 13.38 17.77
N THR A 3 1.20 13.56 16.57
CA THR A 3 0.79 12.80 15.38
C THR A 3 1.29 11.38 15.55
N GLU A 4 0.58 10.58 16.36
CA GLU A 4 0.84 9.15 16.41
C GLU A 4 0.50 8.58 15.03
N ASN A 5 1.55 8.16 14.32
CA ASN A 5 1.46 7.65 12.96
C ASN A 5 0.67 6.34 12.99
N LYS A 6 -0.66 6.43 12.88
CA LYS A 6 -1.55 5.27 12.98
C LYS A 6 -1.14 4.22 11.96
N LYS A 7 -0.85 3.01 12.43
CA LYS A 7 -0.50 1.86 11.60
C LYS A 7 -1.77 1.39 10.88
N VAL A 8 -1.92 1.78 9.63
CA VAL A 8 -3.11 1.46 8.81
C VAL A 8 -2.70 0.80 7.50
N CYS A 9 -3.53 -0.12 7.01
CA CYS A 9 -3.38 -0.69 5.68
C CYS A 9 -3.50 0.41 4.62
N LEU A 10 -2.51 0.51 3.73
CA LEU A 10 -2.49 1.50 2.64
C LEU A 10 -3.73 1.41 1.75
N ASN A 11 -4.33 0.23 1.62
CA ASN A 11 -5.46 0.04 0.70
C ASN A 11 -6.82 0.22 1.37
N CYS A 12 -7.07 -0.48 2.48
CA CYS A 12 -8.39 -0.56 3.11
C CYS A 12 -8.49 0.18 4.46
N GLU A 13 -7.42 0.86 4.88
CA GLU A 13 -7.37 1.76 6.05
C GLU A 13 -7.63 1.09 7.41
N ARG A 14 -7.83 -0.23 7.45
CA ARG A 14 -7.93 -0.98 8.71
C ARG A 14 -6.62 -0.91 9.50
N THR A 15 -6.75 -0.79 10.80
CA THR A 15 -5.65 -0.77 11.77
C THR A 15 -5.16 -2.19 12.09
N ASP A 16 -3.98 -2.27 12.71
CA ASP A 16 -3.41 -3.51 13.24
C ASP A 16 -4.22 -4.11 14.40
N GLU A 17 -5.12 -3.35 15.03
CA GLU A 17 -6.08 -3.85 16.01
C GLU A 17 -7.15 -4.79 15.41
N VAL A 18 -7.47 -4.62 14.11
CA VAL A 18 -8.55 -5.35 13.43
C VAL A 18 -8.01 -6.44 12.50
N ILE A 19 -6.83 -6.23 11.93
CA ILE A 19 -6.21 -7.17 10.98
C ILE A 19 -4.68 -7.03 11.02
N PRO A 20 -3.89 -8.12 10.94
CA PRO A 20 -2.44 -8.00 10.87
C PRO A 20 -2.01 -7.13 9.69
N LEU A 21 -1.00 -6.29 9.92
CA LEU A 21 -0.36 -5.47 8.91
C LEU A 21 1.05 -5.97 8.64
N LEU A 22 1.38 -6.10 7.36
CA LEU A 22 2.71 -6.42 6.86
C LEU A 22 3.41 -5.13 6.47
N GLN A 23 4.66 -4.98 6.89
CA GLN A 23 5.50 -3.86 6.48
C GLN A 23 6.18 -4.16 5.14
N LEU A 24 6.09 -3.20 4.23
CA LEU A 24 6.80 -3.21 2.95
C LEU A 24 7.62 -1.93 2.79
N THR A 25 8.80 -2.06 2.21
CA THR A 25 9.64 -0.92 1.84
C THR A 25 9.63 -0.80 0.32
N PHE A 26 9.18 0.34 -0.20
CA PHE A 26 9.16 0.65 -1.62
C PHE A 26 9.73 2.04 -1.86
N LYS A 27 10.72 2.16 -2.76
CA LYS A 27 11.42 3.43 -3.04
C LYS A 27 11.94 4.16 -1.78
N GLY A 28 12.39 3.40 -0.79
CA GLY A 28 12.87 3.96 0.48
C GLY A 28 11.77 4.36 1.48
N GLU A 29 10.50 4.24 1.10
CA GLU A 29 9.38 4.50 2.00
C GLU A 29 8.80 3.22 2.59
N THR A 30 8.50 3.28 3.88
CA THR A 30 7.77 2.21 4.58
C THR A 30 6.26 2.41 4.39
N LYS A 31 5.57 1.35 3.94
CA LYS A 31 4.11 1.25 3.89
C LYS A 31 3.65 0.00 4.62
N LEU A 32 2.36 -0.04 4.94
CA LEU A 32 1.72 -1.16 5.61
C LEU A 32 0.59 -1.70 4.74
N ILE A 33 0.47 -3.02 4.60
CA ILE A 33 -0.62 -3.66 3.87
C ILE A 33 -1.12 -4.89 4.63
N CYS A 34 -2.42 -5.14 4.64
CA CYS A 34 -2.96 -6.35 5.26
C CYS A 34 -2.93 -7.55 4.30
N PRO A 35 -2.93 -8.81 4.80
CA PRO A 35 -2.95 -10.01 3.96
C PRO A 35 -4.13 -10.07 2.98
N GLN A 36 -5.28 -9.48 3.32
CA GLN A 36 -6.45 -9.43 2.43
C GLN A 36 -6.25 -8.50 1.23
N CYS A 37 -5.43 -7.45 1.37
CA CYS A 37 -5.13 -6.50 0.29
C CYS A 37 -3.82 -6.81 -0.44
N LEU A 38 -2.98 -7.70 0.11
CA LEU A 38 -1.75 -8.14 -0.54
C LEU A 38 -1.98 -8.71 -1.96
N PRO A 39 -3.04 -9.50 -2.25
CA PRO A 39 -3.32 -9.95 -3.61
C PRO A 39 -3.55 -8.80 -4.60
N THR A 40 -4.14 -7.69 -4.16
CA THR A 40 -4.30 -6.49 -5.00
C THR A 40 -2.93 -5.90 -5.36
N LEU A 41 -1.99 -5.86 -4.41
CA LEU A 41 -0.63 -5.42 -4.67
C LEU A 41 0.11 -6.32 -5.68
N ILE A 42 -0.18 -7.62 -5.72
CA ILE A 42 0.51 -8.56 -6.62
C ILE A 42 -0.13 -8.60 -8.02
N HIS A 43 -1.47 -8.58 -8.10
CA HIS A 43 -2.19 -8.79 -9.37
C HIS A 43 -2.76 -7.52 -9.99
N LYS A 44 -2.93 -6.44 -9.21
CA LYS A 44 -3.63 -5.21 -9.62
C LYS A 44 -2.95 -3.95 -9.06
N THR A 45 -1.62 -3.88 -9.18
CA THR A 45 -0.78 -2.77 -8.70
C THR A 45 -1.28 -1.39 -9.14
N HIS A 46 -1.84 -1.28 -10.34
CA HIS A 46 -2.39 -0.01 -10.87
C HIS A 46 -3.46 0.61 -9.97
N LEU A 47 -4.22 -0.20 -9.20
CA LEU A 47 -5.23 0.30 -8.25
C LEU A 47 -4.61 0.97 -7.01
N LEU A 48 -3.30 0.81 -6.82
CA LEU A 48 -2.54 1.36 -5.70
C LEU A 48 -1.56 2.44 -6.14
N ALA A 49 -1.58 2.86 -7.41
CA ALA A 49 -0.66 3.84 -7.98
C ALA A 49 -0.63 5.14 -7.15
N ASP A 50 -1.81 5.71 -6.86
CA ASP A 50 -1.91 6.96 -6.08
C ASP A 50 -1.57 6.77 -4.59
N LYS A 51 -1.51 5.53 -4.12
CA LYS A 51 -1.27 5.17 -2.71
C LYS A 51 0.19 4.77 -2.47
N LEU A 52 0.95 4.55 -3.54
CA LEU A 52 2.36 4.22 -3.52
C LEU A 52 3.16 5.41 -4.08
N PRO A 53 3.96 6.10 -3.25
CA PRO A 53 4.73 7.24 -3.70
C PRO A 53 5.73 6.82 -4.78
N GLY A 54 5.70 7.56 -5.89
CA GLY A 54 6.52 7.26 -7.06
C GLY A 54 6.09 6.01 -7.82
N ALA A 55 4.88 5.47 -7.64
CA ALA A 55 4.30 4.52 -8.57
C ALA A 55 3.88 5.25 -9.86
N ASP A 56 4.88 5.66 -10.63
CA ASP A 56 4.72 6.03 -12.04
C ASP A 56 4.44 4.72 -12.79
N LEU A 57 3.23 4.21 -12.60
CA LEU A 57 2.68 3.06 -13.31
C LEU A 57 2.08 3.62 -14.60
N THR A 58 2.89 4.25 -15.45
CA THR A 58 2.48 4.42 -16.83
C THR A 58 2.15 3.02 -17.36
N PRO A 59 0.94 2.74 -17.85
CA PRO A 59 0.76 1.60 -18.71
C PRO A 59 1.74 1.85 -19.86
N THR A 60 2.77 1.01 -19.99
CA THR A 60 3.49 0.95 -21.25
C THR A 60 2.43 0.65 -22.28
N ALA A 61 2.17 1.63 -23.13
CA ALA A 61 1.18 1.59 -24.19
C ALA A 61 1.31 0.28 -24.96
N ASP A 62 0.16 -0.21 -25.42
CA ASP A 62 0.01 -1.29 -26.37
C ASP A 62 1.22 -1.44 -27.32
N HIS A 63 1.79 -2.66 -27.34
CA HIS A 63 2.64 -3.14 -28.41
C HIS A 63 2.17 -4.53 -28.84
#